data_AF-A0A1E7FPB1-F1
#
_entry.id   AF-A0A1E7FPB1-F1
#
_cell.length_a   1.000
_cell.length_b   1.000
_cell.length_c   1.000
_cell.angle_alpha   90.00
_cell.angle_beta   90.00
_cell.angle_gamma   90.00
#
_symmetry.space_group_name_H-M   'P 1'
#
loop_
_entity.id
_entity.type
_entity.pdbx_description
1 polymer ?
#
loop_
_entity_poly.entity_id
_entity_poly.type
_entity_poly.pdbx_seq_one_letter_code
_entity_poly.pdbx_strand_id
1 'polypeptide(L)'
;MVTSSSENGESSDESFEEEQENNALQVFPPNMPYKLPYIDVGDSTPRSTFGFEDFICMTIRMRLDCRVVNREGVVRARYNVLNEVVIDRGSSPYLCALECFCDDVHLTTVQADGVIFATPSGSTAYSMAAGGSVVHPAVPCILVTPICPHVLSFRSMVFPDHVVLRCFVPDDARSTASVAFDGKQRCELQRGDSVQIQMSAYPVPTINKGDHSSDWLESLKRSFNFNTRPRQKPLPKQKPLS
;
A
#
# COMPACT_ATOMS: atom_id res chain seq x y z
N MET A 1 -66.87 19.54 22.59
CA MET A 1 -66.46 20.50 21.54
C MET A 1 -65.17 19.97 20.94
N VAL A 2 -65.07 19.51 19.68
CA VAL A 2 -65.97 19.65 18.51
C VAL A 2 -66.17 21.13 18.15
N THR A 3 -65.71 21.68 17.03
CA THR A 3 -64.86 21.22 15.88
C THR A 3 -64.04 22.45 15.40
N SER A 4 -63.16 22.48 14.40
CA SER A 4 -62.89 21.67 13.17
C SER A 4 -61.36 21.41 13.04
N SER A 5 -60.68 20.91 11.98
CA SER A 5 -60.88 20.81 10.50
C SER A 5 -60.78 22.16 9.74
N SER A 6 -60.10 22.32 8.59
CA SER A 6 -59.32 21.42 7.71
C SER A 6 -58.21 22.23 6.96
N GLU A 7 -57.47 21.82 5.91
CA GLU A 7 -57.37 20.58 5.09
C GLU A 7 -55.98 20.52 4.36
N ASN A 8 -55.51 19.31 4.02
CA ASN A 8 -54.58 18.86 2.94
C ASN A 8 -53.25 19.59 2.60
N GLY A 9 -52.18 18.78 2.40
CA GLY A 9 -50.89 19.20 1.86
C GLY A 9 -49.78 18.12 1.90
N GLU A 10 -50.02 16.94 1.33
CA GLU A 10 -49.04 15.85 1.27
C GLU A 10 -47.93 16.11 0.24
N SER A 11 -46.68 16.33 0.68
CA SER A 11 -45.45 16.12 -0.12
C SER A 11 -44.18 16.34 0.73
N SER A 12 -43.68 15.32 1.45
CA SER A 12 -42.40 15.44 2.18
C SER A 12 -41.65 14.12 2.47
N ASP A 13 -41.88 13.06 1.68
CA ASP A 13 -41.14 11.78 1.81
C ASP A 13 -40.11 11.53 0.68
N GLU A 14 -40.01 12.42 -0.31
CA GLU A 14 -38.99 12.32 -1.38
C GLU A 14 -37.62 12.90 -0.98
N SER A 15 -37.54 13.66 0.12
CA SER A 15 -36.34 14.44 0.49
C SER A 15 -35.21 13.64 1.18
N PHE A 16 -35.16 12.33 1.03
CA PHE A 16 -34.16 11.46 1.68
C PHE A 16 -33.43 10.48 0.75
N GLU A 17 -33.78 10.39 -0.54
CA GLU A 17 -33.05 9.53 -1.50
C GLU A 17 -32.26 10.32 -2.57
N GLU A 18 -32.49 11.63 -2.77
CA GLU A 18 -31.80 12.42 -3.80
C GLU A 18 -30.41 12.98 -3.42
N GLU A 19 -29.97 12.87 -2.16
CA GLU A 19 -28.70 13.49 -1.71
C GLU A 19 -27.43 12.67 -2.05
N GLN A 20 -27.54 11.62 -2.90
CA GLN A 20 -26.48 10.61 -3.08
C GLN A 20 -25.80 10.53 -4.48
N GLU A 21 -26.06 11.46 -5.42
CA GLU A 21 -25.34 11.47 -6.72
C GLU A 21 -24.27 12.57 -6.91
N ASN A 22 -24.32 13.69 -6.17
CA ASN A 22 -23.50 14.88 -6.49
C ASN A 22 -22.06 14.89 -5.93
N ASN A 23 -21.55 13.78 -5.39
CA ASN A 23 -20.23 13.75 -4.71
C ASN A 23 -19.05 13.34 -5.64
N ALA A 24 -19.18 13.56 -6.94
CA ALA A 24 -18.05 13.59 -7.85
C ALA A 24 -17.20 14.85 -7.55
N LEU A 25 -16.01 14.66 -6.98
CA LEU A 25 -15.11 15.74 -6.54
C LEU A 25 -14.80 16.76 -7.65
N GLN A 26 -15.55 17.86 -7.70
CA GLN A 26 -15.16 19.07 -8.43
C GLN A 26 -13.96 19.72 -7.73
N VAL A 27 -12.75 19.32 -8.12
CA VAL A 27 -11.49 19.86 -7.57
C VAL A 27 -11.31 21.36 -7.89
N PHE A 28 -12.04 21.89 -8.88
CA PHE A 28 -12.02 23.30 -9.26
C PHE A 28 -13.44 23.84 -9.55
N PRO A 29 -13.75 25.10 -9.18
CA PRO A 29 -15.09 25.67 -9.33
C PRO A 29 -15.44 25.99 -10.80
N PRO A 30 -16.73 25.92 -11.20
CA PRO A 30 -17.16 25.90 -12.60
C PRO A 30 -17.00 27.22 -13.40
N ASN A 31 -16.48 28.28 -12.79
CA ASN A 31 -16.24 29.59 -13.43
C ASN A 31 -14.78 30.08 -13.24
N MET A 32 -13.82 29.17 -13.08
CA MET A 32 -12.41 29.54 -13.08
C MET A 32 -11.97 29.98 -14.49
N PRO A 33 -11.57 31.24 -14.72
CA PRO A 33 -11.15 31.68 -16.04
C PRO A 33 -9.85 30.96 -16.44
N TYR A 34 -9.82 30.38 -17.64
CA TYR A 34 -8.70 29.58 -18.14
C TYR A 34 -7.43 30.42 -18.39
N LYS A 35 -6.72 30.72 -17.30
CA LYS A 35 -5.28 30.98 -17.28
C LYS A 35 -4.65 29.97 -16.35
N LEU A 36 -4.12 28.90 -16.93
CA LEU A 36 -3.07 28.10 -16.29
C LEU A 36 -1.99 29.04 -15.74
N PRO A 37 -1.32 28.73 -14.62
CA PRO A 37 -0.30 29.58 -14.01
C PRO A 37 1.02 29.54 -14.80
N TYR A 38 0.96 29.98 -16.06
CA TYR A 38 2.08 30.16 -16.97
C TYR A 38 2.21 31.64 -17.33
N ILE A 39 2.86 32.39 -16.44
CA ILE A 39 3.53 33.62 -16.86
C ILE A 39 4.79 33.16 -17.59
N ASP A 40 4.89 33.54 -18.87
CA ASP A 40 6.06 33.27 -19.68
C ASP A 40 7.24 34.10 -19.15
N VAL A 41 8.11 33.43 -18.39
CA VAL A 41 9.37 33.99 -17.90
C VAL A 41 10.47 33.22 -18.63
N GLY A 42 11.02 33.86 -19.67
CA GLY A 42 11.87 33.23 -20.67
C GLY A 42 13.20 32.69 -20.13
N ASP A 43 13.15 31.47 -19.60
CA ASP A 43 14.29 30.62 -19.26
C ASP A 43 14.25 29.37 -20.16
N SER A 44 15.37 29.04 -20.81
CA SER A 44 15.43 28.07 -21.91
C SER A 44 15.47 26.61 -21.46
N THR A 45 14.97 26.32 -20.26
CA THR A 45 14.88 24.97 -19.71
C THR A 45 13.54 24.32 -20.09
N PRO A 46 13.51 23.10 -20.67
CA PRO A 46 12.27 22.40 -20.95
C PRO A 46 11.66 21.90 -19.63
N ARG A 47 10.89 22.77 -18.97
CA ARG A 47 10.03 22.40 -17.83
C ARG A 47 9.13 21.25 -18.26
N SER A 48 9.27 20.11 -17.58
CA SER A 48 8.61 18.88 -17.99
C SER A 48 7.10 19.03 -17.95
N THR A 49 6.46 19.01 -19.12
CA THR A 49 5.02 18.83 -19.25
C THR A 49 4.64 17.53 -18.52
N PHE A 50 3.72 17.62 -17.58
CA PHE A 50 3.14 16.45 -16.91
C PHE A 50 1.92 16.01 -17.71
N GLY A 51 1.84 14.72 -18.03
CA GLY A 51 0.72 14.18 -18.81
C GLY A 51 0.99 14.09 -20.31
N PHE A 52 -0.06 13.70 -21.04
CA PHE A 52 -0.01 13.42 -22.48
C PHE A 52 -1.23 14.06 -23.15
N GLU A 53 -1.00 14.86 -24.20
CA GLU A 53 -2.06 15.43 -25.06
C GLU A 53 -3.26 16.01 -24.27
N ASP A 54 -2.94 16.88 -23.29
CA ASP A 54 -3.83 17.57 -22.32
C ASP A 54 -4.35 16.78 -21.10
N PHE A 55 -4.02 15.49 -20.95
CA PHE A 55 -4.44 14.67 -19.79
C PHE A 55 -3.36 14.48 -18.71
N ILE A 56 -3.68 14.80 -17.45
CA ILE A 56 -2.82 14.47 -16.29
C ILE A 56 -2.97 12.99 -15.93
N CYS A 57 -1.96 12.18 -16.24
CA CYS A 57 -1.87 10.79 -15.80
C CYS A 57 -1.72 10.70 -14.28
N MET A 58 -2.38 9.72 -13.64
CA MET A 58 -2.27 9.48 -12.21
C MET A 58 -2.25 7.98 -11.86
N THR A 59 -1.46 7.62 -10.84
CA THR A 59 -1.46 6.29 -10.22
C THR A 59 -2.10 6.38 -8.84
N ILE A 60 -3.13 5.58 -8.59
CA ILE A 60 -3.74 5.41 -7.27
C ILE A 60 -2.87 4.45 -6.46
N ARG A 61 -2.09 4.96 -5.51
CA ARG A 61 -1.17 4.16 -4.68
C ARG A 61 -1.87 3.67 -3.43
N MET A 62 -2.00 2.35 -3.31
CA MET A 62 -2.59 1.68 -2.16
C MET A 62 -1.86 2.00 -0.83
N ARG A 63 -2.61 1.98 0.28
CA ARG A 63 -2.11 2.12 1.65
C ARG A 63 -2.66 1.00 2.53
N LEU A 64 -1.94 0.62 3.58
CA LEU A 64 -2.46 -0.27 4.63
C LEU A 64 -3.16 0.54 5.72
N ASP A 65 -4.28 0.03 6.22
CA ASP A 65 -4.91 0.45 7.48
C ASP A 65 -4.43 -0.50 8.59
N CYS A 66 -3.71 0.04 9.57
CA CYS A 66 -2.99 -0.75 10.55
C CYS A 66 -3.44 -0.39 11.97
N ARG A 67 -3.84 -1.39 12.75
CA ARG A 67 -4.44 -1.20 14.09
C ARG A 67 -3.64 -1.99 15.11
N VAL A 68 -3.11 -1.31 16.12
CA VAL A 68 -2.47 -1.95 17.29
C VAL A 68 -3.58 -2.24 18.29
N VAL A 69 -3.78 -3.52 18.58
CA VAL A 69 -4.84 -4.04 19.45
C VAL A 69 -4.20 -4.69 20.68
N ASN A 70 -4.69 -4.37 21.87
CA ASN A 70 -4.16 -4.98 23.09
C ASN A 70 -4.72 -6.39 23.35
N ARG A 71 -4.17 -7.07 24.35
CA ARG A 71 -4.64 -8.37 24.85
C ARG A 71 -6.13 -8.43 25.27
N GLU A 72 -6.78 -7.28 25.43
CA GLU A 72 -8.21 -7.14 25.80
C GLU A 72 -9.11 -6.89 24.58
N GLY A 73 -8.54 -6.81 23.36
CA GLY A 73 -9.25 -6.49 22.12
C GLY A 73 -9.42 -4.99 21.83
N VAL A 74 -8.86 -4.11 22.66
CA VAL A 74 -8.99 -2.65 22.53
C VAL A 74 -7.95 -2.10 21.57
N VAL A 75 -8.37 -1.31 20.58
CA VAL A 75 -7.48 -0.61 19.65
C VAL A 75 -6.76 0.52 20.38
N ARG A 76 -5.45 0.37 20.62
CA ARG A 76 -4.58 1.37 21.25
C ARG A 76 -4.17 2.49 20.29
N ALA A 77 -3.98 2.16 19.01
CA ALA A 77 -3.53 3.10 17.98
C ALA A 77 -3.92 2.64 16.57
N ARG A 78 -4.04 3.60 15.65
CA ARG A 78 -4.39 3.37 14.24
C ARG A 78 -3.48 4.21 13.33
N TYR A 79 -2.94 3.58 12.28
CA TYR A 79 -1.99 4.17 11.34
C TYR A 79 -2.40 3.90 9.89
N ASN A 80 -2.13 4.85 8.99
CA ASN A 80 -2.23 4.64 7.54
C ASN A 80 -0.83 4.65 6.95
N VAL A 81 -0.48 3.62 6.18
CA VAL A 81 0.91 3.28 5.84
C VAL A 81 1.06 3.13 4.33
N LEU A 82 2.05 3.79 3.70
CA LEU A 82 2.19 3.82 2.25
C LEU A 82 3.04 2.67 1.70
N ASN A 83 4.12 2.31 2.38
CA ASN A 83 5.07 1.30 1.94
C ASN A 83 4.92 0.03 2.76
N GLU A 84 5.32 0.04 4.04
CA GLU A 84 5.31 -1.17 4.88
C GLU A 84 5.12 -0.94 6.38
N VAL A 85 4.53 -1.97 7.01
CA VAL A 85 4.62 -2.24 8.44
C VAL A 85 5.71 -3.29 8.66
N VAL A 86 6.65 -2.98 9.54
CA VAL A 86 7.69 -3.91 10.00
C VAL A 86 7.35 -4.33 11.41
N ILE A 87 7.36 -5.63 11.71
CA ILE A 87 7.30 -6.14 13.09
C ILE A 87 8.59 -6.92 13.35
N ASP A 88 9.43 -6.42 14.24
CA ASP A 88 10.75 -6.96 14.54
C ASP A 88 10.94 -7.27 16.03
N ARG A 89 12.05 -7.91 16.40
CA ARG A 89 12.43 -8.18 17.81
C ARG A 89 12.80 -6.95 18.64
N GLY A 90 12.67 -5.73 18.13
CA GLY A 90 13.01 -4.50 18.85
C GLY A 90 14.47 -4.45 19.30
N SER A 91 14.66 -4.15 20.59
CA SER A 91 15.96 -4.18 21.27
C SER A 91 16.36 -5.57 21.80
N SER A 92 15.51 -6.60 21.62
CA SER A 92 15.77 -7.94 22.15
C SER A 92 16.95 -8.64 21.44
N PRO A 93 17.80 -9.38 22.17
CA PRO A 93 18.81 -10.27 21.59
C PRO A 93 18.24 -11.61 21.11
N TYR A 94 16.97 -11.92 21.43
CA TYR A 94 16.30 -13.16 21.00
C TYR A 94 15.56 -12.97 19.68
N LEU A 95 15.42 -14.04 18.89
CA LEU A 95 14.53 -14.04 17.72
C LEU A 95 13.10 -13.64 18.13
N CYS A 96 12.44 -12.90 17.25
CA CYS A 96 11.03 -12.59 17.42
C CYS A 96 10.22 -13.87 17.24
N ALA A 97 9.40 -14.20 18.25
CA ALA A 97 8.35 -15.19 18.14
C ALA A 97 7.05 -14.44 17.87
N LEU A 98 6.47 -14.65 16.69
CA LEU A 98 5.21 -14.07 16.28
C LEU A 98 4.35 -15.16 15.67
N GLU A 99 3.04 -14.96 15.64
CA GLU A 99 2.13 -15.81 14.89
C GLU A 99 1.28 -14.96 13.95
N CYS A 100 1.11 -15.43 12.72
CA CYS A 100 0.34 -14.77 11.69
C CYS A 100 -0.96 -15.53 11.43
N PHE A 101 -2.05 -14.78 11.27
CA PHE A 101 -3.34 -15.25 10.74
C PHE A 101 -3.67 -14.50 9.44
N CYS A 102 -4.45 -15.15 8.57
CA CYS A 102 -5.19 -14.53 7.47
C CYS A 102 -6.66 -14.88 7.67
N ASP A 103 -7.53 -13.88 7.82
CA ASP A 103 -8.98 -14.07 7.99
C ASP A 103 -9.33 -15.11 9.08
N ASP A 104 -8.70 -14.93 10.25
CA ASP A 104 -8.78 -15.81 11.44
C ASP A 104 -8.20 -17.24 11.28
N VAL A 105 -7.74 -17.64 10.09
CA VAL A 105 -7.04 -18.91 9.86
C VAL A 105 -5.55 -18.76 10.20
N HIS A 106 -5.00 -19.65 11.04
CA HIS A 106 -3.57 -19.62 11.39
C HIS A 106 -2.73 -19.92 10.15
N LEU A 107 -1.83 -18.99 9.82
CA LEU A 107 -0.97 -19.03 8.64
C LEU A 107 0.37 -19.70 8.98
N THR A 108 1.08 -19.19 9.99
CA THR A 108 2.36 -19.73 10.46
C THR A 108 2.83 -19.07 11.76
N THR A 109 3.64 -19.80 12.54
CA THR A 109 4.50 -19.23 13.60
C THR A 109 5.82 -18.76 12.99
N VAL A 110 6.07 -17.46 13.05
CA VAL A 110 7.31 -16.82 12.63
C VAL A 110 8.34 -16.90 13.75
N GLN A 111 9.50 -17.48 13.45
CA GLN A 111 10.72 -17.38 14.27
C GLN A 111 11.82 -16.75 13.41
N ALA A 112 12.08 -15.47 13.60
CA ALA A 112 12.84 -14.62 12.67
C ALA A 112 13.42 -13.37 13.37
N ASP A 113 14.19 -12.53 12.67
CA ASP A 113 14.44 -11.15 13.14
C ASP A 113 13.13 -10.33 13.14
N GLY A 114 12.22 -10.64 12.20
CA GLY A 114 10.90 -10.02 12.08
C GLY A 114 10.11 -10.45 10.83
N VAL A 115 9.03 -9.73 10.55
CA VAL A 115 8.18 -9.87 9.36
C VAL A 115 7.73 -8.50 8.85
N ILE A 116 7.61 -8.36 7.53
CA ILE A 116 7.19 -7.14 6.84
C ILE A 116 5.84 -7.39 6.17
N PHE A 117 4.88 -6.50 6.40
CA PHE A 117 3.62 -6.41 5.67
C PHE A 117 3.68 -5.16 4.77
N ALA A 118 3.73 -5.34 3.45
CA ALA A 118 3.97 -4.26 2.49
C ALA A 118 2.86 -4.11 1.45
N THR A 119 2.64 -2.88 1.00
CA THR A 119 1.82 -2.57 -0.18
C THR A 119 2.58 -2.93 -1.46
N PRO A 120 1.92 -2.91 -2.64
CA PRO A 120 2.61 -2.99 -3.93
C PRO A 120 3.66 -1.86 -4.10
N SER A 121 3.44 -0.72 -3.42
CA SER A 121 4.39 0.39 -3.34
C SER A 121 5.60 0.14 -2.42
N GLY A 122 5.43 -0.60 -1.33
CA GLY A 122 6.52 -1.07 -0.46
C GLY A 122 7.30 -2.27 -1.02
N SER A 123 6.79 -2.92 -2.07
CA SER A 123 7.45 -4.07 -2.72
C SER A 123 8.87 -3.76 -3.26
N THR A 124 9.18 -2.50 -3.53
CA THR A 124 10.52 -2.00 -3.93
C THR A 124 11.33 -1.37 -2.77
N ALA A 125 10.77 -1.34 -1.56
CA ALA A 125 11.39 -0.77 -0.36
C ALA A 125 11.95 -1.89 0.53
N TYR A 126 11.71 -1.89 1.85
CA TYR A 126 12.37 -2.83 2.75
C TYR A 126 11.97 -4.29 2.49
N SER A 127 10.74 -4.54 2.01
CA SER A 127 10.31 -5.86 1.53
C SER A 127 11.25 -6.43 0.47
N MET A 128 11.73 -5.62 -0.48
CA MET A 128 12.68 -6.09 -1.51
C MET A 128 14.00 -6.57 -0.89
N ALA A 129 14.55 -5.80 0.06
CA ALA A 129 15.82 -6.12 0.70
C ALA A 129 15.76 -7.41 1.54
N ALA A 130 14.58 -7.75 2.07
CA ALA A 130 14.31 -9.00 2.77
C ALA A 130 13.98 -10.20 1.84
N GLY A 131 14.01 -10.02 0.51
CA GLY A 131 13.71 -11.08 -0.47
C GLY A 131 12.24 -11.15 -0.91
N GLY A 132 11.48 -10.07 -0.74
CA GLY A 132 10.16 -9.88 -1.35
C GLY A 132 10.24 -9.70 -2.86
N SER A 133 9.15 -10.04 -3.56
CA SER A 133 9.04 -9.78 -4.99
C SER A 133 8.66 -8.33 -5.28
N VAL A 134 9.24 -7.73 -6.31
CA VAL A 134 8.82 -6.42 -6.83
C VAL A 134 7.49 -6.56 -7.55
N VAL A 135 6.51 -5.74 -7.20
CA VAL A 135 5.12 -5.78 -7.70
C VAL A 135 4.74 -4.44 -8.34
N HIS A 136 3.88 -4.48 -9.36
CA HIS A 136 3.38 -3.29 -10.04
C HIS A 136 2.33 -2.54 -9.17
N PRO A 137 2.38 -1.19 -9.05
CA PRO A 137 1.49 -0.43 -8.15
C PRO A 137 -0.01 -0.64 -8.35
N ALA A 138 -0.44 -1.03 -9.55
CA ALA A 138 -1.84 -1.28 -9.87
C ALA A 138 -2.33 -2.72 -9.56
N VAL A 139 -1.49 -3.59 -8.98
CA VAL A 139 -1.92 -4.92 -8.52
C VAL A 139 -2.50 -4.80 -7.11
N PRO A 140 -3.79 -5.12 -6.88
CA PRO A 140 -4.39 -5.06 -5.54
C PRO A 140 -3.93 -6.25 -4.69
N CYS A 141 -2.89 -6.06 -3.87
CA CYS A 141 -2.35 -7.10 -3.00
C CYS A 141 -1.64 -6.56 -1.75
N ILE A 142 -1.49 -7.42 -0.74
CA ILE A 142 -0.62 -7.22 0.42
C ILE A 142 0.51 -8.26 0.36
N LEU A 143 1.76 -7.82 0.46
CA LEU A 143 2.93 -8.69 0.51
C LEU A 143 3.27 -9.01 1.97
N VAL A 144 3.62 -10.27 2.26
CA VAL A 144 4.18 -10.71 3.54
C VAL A 144 5.58 -11.24 3.30
N THR A 145 6.60 -10.60 3.88
CA THR A 145 8.02 -10.97 3.68
C THR A 145 8.72 -11.17 5.02
N PRO A 146 9.29 -12.35 5.31
CA PRO A 146 10.06 -12.57 6.54
C PRO A 146 11.44 -11.93 6.51
N ILE A 147 11.92 -11.45 7.66
CA ILE A 147 13.27 -10.93 7.84
C ILE A 147 14.11 -12.01 8.50
N CYS A 148 15.04 -12.63 7.76
CA CYS A 148 15.94 -13.68 8.26
C CYS A 148 15.21 -14.81 9.03
N PRO A 149 14.26 -15.53 8.41
CA PRO A 149 13.53 -16.60 9.09
C PRO A 149 14.44 -17.79 9.40
N HIS A 150 14.35 -18.32 10.62
CA HIS A 150 15.03 -19.56 11.01
C HIS A 150 14.39 -20.80 10.35
N VAL A 151 13.16 -20.66 9.83
CA VAL A 151 12.41 -21.70 9.13
C VAL A 151 12.64 -21.57 7.61
N LEU A 152 13.44 -22.47 7.03
CA LEU A 152 13.86 -22.43 5.62
C LEU A 152 12.71 -22.51 4.58
N SER A 153 11.56 -23.04 4.98
CA SER A 153 10.35 -23.11 4.15
C SER A 153 9.53 -21.81 4.16
N PHE A 154 9.77 -20.89 5.09
CA PHE A 154 9.01 -19.64 5.15
C PHE A 154 9.55 -18.67 4.09
N ARG A 155 8.68 -18.32 3.13
CA ARG A 155 8.99 -17.50 1.95
C ARG A 155 8.04 -16.32 1.87
N SER A 156 8.44 -15.32 1.09
CA SER A 156 7.63 -14.16 0.74
C SER A 156 6.33 -14.62 0.06
N MET A 157 5.19 -14.11 0.52
CA MET A 157 3.85 -14.42 0.02
C MET A 157 3.13 -13.15 -0.43
N VAL A 158 2.11 -13.32 -1.27
CA VAL A 158 1.26 -12.25 -1.78
C VAL A 158 -0.20 -12.66 -1.58
N PHE A 159 -0.94 -11.83 -0.84
CA PHE A 159 -2.36 -12.00 -0.55
C PHE A 159 -3.17 -10.96 -1.33
N PRO A 160 -4.45 -11.23 -1.70
CA PRO A 160 -5.30 -10.20 -2.27
C PRO A 160 -5.58 -9.08 -1.24
N ASP A 161 -6.03 -7.94 -1.71
CA ASP A 161 -6.23 -6.71 -0.91
C ASP A 161 -7.34 -6.79 0.15
N HIS A 162 -8.35 -7.64 -0.05
CA HIS A 162 -9.52 -7.75 0.83
C HIS A 162 -9.29 -8.55 2.12
N VAL A 163 -8.14 -9.23 2.30
CA VAL A 163 -7.88 -10.03 3.50
C VAL A 163 -7.52 -9.17 4.70
N VAL A 164 -7.86 -9.65 5.90
CA VAL A 164 -7.36 -9.11 7.16
C VAL A 164 -6.23 -10.01 7.67
N LEU A 165 -5.00 -9.51 7.54
CA LEU A 165 -3.84 -10.15 8.15
C LEU A 165 -3.72 -9.71 9.61
N ARG A 166 -3.40 -10.65 10.50
CA ARG A 166 -3.16 -10.36 11.92
C ARG A 166 -1.84 -10.98 12.35
N CYS A 167 -0.99 -10.18 12.97
CA CYS A 167 0.26 -10.64 13.57
C CYS A 167 0.20 -10.42 15.08
N PHE A 168 0.38 -11.47 15.90
CA PHE A 168 0.36 -11.35 17.35
C PHE A 168 1.65 -11.83 18.02
N VAL A 169 1.93 -11.28 19.20
CA VAL A 169 3.01 -11.72 20.08
C VAL A 169 2.41 -12.71 21.08
N PRO A 170 2.74 -14.02 21.05
CA PRO A 170 2.12 -14.98 21.96
C PRO A 170 2.56 -14.79 23.42
N ASP A 171 1.73 -15.24 24.37
CA ASP A 171 1.96 -15.03 25.81
C ASP A 171 3.25 -15.71 26.33
N ASP A 172 3.68 -16.80 25.69
CA ASP A 172 4.91 -17.54 25.99
C ASP A 172 6.16 -16.99 25.28
N ALA A 173 6.01 -16.00 24.38
CA ALA A 173 7.12 -15.37 23.67
C ALA A 173 8.22 -14.91 24.64
N ARG A 174 9.49 -15.21 24.34
CA ARG A 174 10.61 -14.88 25.25
C ARG A 174 10.79 -13.36 25.47
N SER A 175 10.43 -12.54 24.50
CA SER A 175 10.56 -11.09 24.50
C SER A 175 9.32 -10.40 23.92
N THR A 176 9.22 -9.09 24.15
CA THR A 176 8.34 -8.21 23.38
C THR A 176 8.79 -8.13 21.91
N ALA A 177 7.92 -7.58 21.07
CA ALA A 177 8.22 -7.21 19.69
C ALA A 177 8.08 -5.69 19.52
N SER A 178 8.55 -5.14 18.41
CA SER A 178 8.33 -3.74 18.05
C SER A 178 7.76 -3.63 16.65
N VAL A 179 6.73 -2.80 16.50
CA VAL A 179 6.13 -2.47 15.21
C VAL A 179 6.60 -1.09 14.75
N ALA A 180 6.96 -0.95 13.47
CA ALA A 180 7.31 0.30 12.84
C ALA A 180 6.48 0.53 11.57
N PHE A 181 5.92 1.73 11.43
CA PHE A 181 5.08 2.15 10.30
C PHE A 181 5.87 3.13 9.41
N ASP A 182 6.02 2.80 8.12
CA ASP A 182 6.84 3.54 7.13
C ASP A 182 8.25 3.93 7.65
N GLY A 183 8.85 3.07 8.46
CA GLY A 183 10.18 3.25 9.07
C GLY A 183 10.30 4.41 10.07
N LYS A 184 9.19 5.04 10.49
CA LYS A 184 9.19 6.27 11.31
C LYS A 184 8.50 6.12 12.65
N GLN A 185 7.21 5.76 12.63
CA GLN A 185 6.42 5.66 13.86
C GLN A 185 6.63 4.26 14.43
N ARG A 186 7.32 4.17 15.58
CA ARG A 186 7.66 2.89 16.22
C ARG A 186 6.91 2.75 17.55
N CYS A 187 6.37 1.55 17.80
CA CYS A 187 5.71 1.18 19.03
C CYS A 187 6.26 -0.17 19.54
N GLU A 188 6.12 -0.42 20.83
CA GLU A 188 6.37 -1.74 21.42
C GLU A 188 5.04 -2.51 21.52
N LEU A 189 5.08 -3.79 21.13
CA LEU A 189 4.00 -4.76 21.28
C LEU A 189 4.31 -5.61 22.51
N GLN A 190 3.40 -5.57 23.49
CA GLN A 190 3.48 -6.44 24.66
C GLN A 190 2.99 -7.85 24.32
N ARG A 191 3.22 -8.82 25.20
CA ARG A 191 2.70 -10.17 25.00
C ARG A 191 1.17 -10.17 25.05
N GLY A 192 0.54 -10.85 24.09
CA GLY A 192 -0.89 -10.79 23.84
C GLY A 192 -1.36 -9.56 23.05
N ASP A 193 -0.51 -8.55 22.79
CA ASP A 193 -0.84 -7.51 21.81
C ASP A 193 -0.76 -8.08 20.38
N SER A 194 -1.56 -7.50 19.48
CA SER A 194 -1.55 -7.84 18.06
C SER A 194 -1.63 -6.61 17.17
N VAL A 195 -1.17 -6.76 15.93
CA VAL A 195 -1.36 -5.78 14.86
C VAL A 195 -2.29 -6.40 13.83
N GLN A 196 -3.39 -5.71 13.52
CA GLN A 196 -4.25 -6.02 12.37
C GLN A 196 -3.81 -5.14 11.20
N ILE A 197 -3.67 -5.74 10.03
CA ILE A 197 -3.25 -5.12 8.77
C ILE A 197 -4.27 -5.50 7.70
N GLN A 198 -4.85 -4.50 7.04
CA GLN A 198 -5.78 -4.65 5.92
C GLN A 198 -5.54 -3.52 4.91
N MET A 199 -6.15 -3.59 3.72
CA MET A 199 -6.08 -2.46 2.79
C MET A 199 -6.90 -1.25 3.30
N SER A 200 -6.35 -0.05 3.15
CA SER A 200 -7.03 1.20 3.52
C SER A 200 -7.93 1.68 2.39
N ALA A 201 -9.19 2.02 2.72
CA ALA A 201 -10.15 2.64 1.80
C ALA A 201 -9.70 4.02 1.26
N TYR A 202 -8.60 4.58 1.78
CA TYR A 202 -8.05 5.87 1.37
C TYR A 202 -6.66 5.71 0.72
N PRO A 203 -6.57 5.32 -0.56
CA PRO A 203 -5.31 5.34 -1.29
C PRO A 203 -4.80 6.77 -1.55
N VAL A 204 -3.57 6.90 -2.04
CA VAL A 204 -2.93 8.20 -2.35
C VAL A 204 -2.85 8.38 -3.87
N PRO A 205 -3.58 9.35 -4.47
CA PRO A 205 -3.37 9.71 -5.87
C PRO A 205 -1.98 10.33 -6.03
N THR A 206 -1.22 9.83 -7.01
CA THR A 206 0.12 10.32 -7.36
C THR A 206 0.13 10.73 -8.83
N ILE A 207 0.59 11.95 -9.13
CA ILE A 207 0.70 12.42 -10.51
C ILE A 207 1.87 11.72 -11.20
N ASN A 208 1.63 11.26 -12.42
CA ASN A 208 2.61 10.64 -13.31
C ASN A 208 3.18 11.64 -14.32
N LYS A 209 4.32 11.29 -14.92
CA LYS A 209 4.92 12.03 -16.02
C LYS A 209 4.33 11.55 -17.35
N GLY A 210 4.32 10.24 -17.58
CA GLY A 210 3.71 9.58 -18.73
C GLY A 210 2.63 8.58 -18.32
N ASP A 211 2.50 7.47 -19.05
CA ASP A 211 1.61 6.37 -18.65
C ASP A 211 2.13 5.67 -17.37
N HIS A 212 1.19 5.22 -16.53
CA HIS A 212 1.46 4.57 -15.24
C HIS A 212 2.41 3.36 -15.33
N SER A 213 2.22 2.48 -16.33
CA SER A 213 3.08 1.32 -16.56
C SER A 213 4.42 1.73 -17.15
N SER A 214 4.44 2.73 -18.04
CA SER A 214 5.68 3.27 -18.63
C SER A 214 6.60 3.90 -17.59
N ASP A 215 6.06 4.74 -16.69
CA ASP A 215 6.79 5.44 -15.62
C ASP A 215 7.38 4.46 -14.60
N TRP A 216 6.62 3.41 -14.23
CA TRP A 216 7.12 2.35 -13.35
C TRP A 216 8.20 1.52 -14.04
N LEU A 217 8.02 1.11 -15.30
CA LEU A 217 9.03 0.37 -16.05
C LEU A 217 10.31 1.19 -16.28
N GLU A 218 10.23 2.50 -16.53
CA GLU A 218 11.40 3.37 -16.59
C GLU A 218 12.10 3.45 -15.23
N SER A 219 11.32 3.63 -14.16
CA SER A 219 11.85 3.72 -12.79
C SER A 219 12.53 2.42 -12.34
N LEU A 220 11.98 1.25 -12.67
CA LEU A 220 12.65 -0.04 -12.45
C LEU A 220 13.96 -0.15 -13.25
N LYS A 221 13.95 0.20 -14.54
CA LYS A 221 15.15 0.15 -15.40
C LYS A 221 16.26 1.04 -14.84
N ARG A 222 15.91 2.23 -14.35
CA ARG A 222 16.80 3.23 -13.75
C ARG A 222 17.33 2.84 -12.37
N SER A 223 16.53 2.20 -11.53
CA SER A 223 16.94 1.78 -10.18
C SER A 223 17.71 0.46 -10.15
N PHE A 224 17.41 -0.49 -11.06
CA PHE A 224 17.94 -1.86 -11.00
C PHE A 224 18.86 -2.25 -12.16
N ASN A 225 19.04 -1.38 -13.16
CA ASN A 225 20.00 -1.58 -14.26
C ASN A 225 19.88 -2.92 -15.02
N PHE A 226 18.71 -3.57 -15.00
CA PHE A 226 18.49 -4.94 -15.49
C PHE A 226 19.02 -5.20 -16.92
N ASN A 227 18.95 -4.20 -17.80
CA ASN A 227 19.33 -4.30 -19.22
C ASN A 227 20.80 -3.91 -19.52
N THR A 228 21.66 -3.78 -18.51
CA THR A 228 23.08 -3.43 -18.68
C THR A 228 23.96 -4.58 -19.21
N ARG A 229 23.47 -5.83 -19.18
CA ARG A 229 24.22 -6.98 -19.72
C ARG A 229 24.21 -6.94 -21.26
N PRO A 230 25.38 -7.04 -21.93
CA PRO A 230 25.42 -7.09 -23.39
C PRO A 230 24.71 -8.35 -23.91
N ARG A 231 23.79 -8.16 -24.86
CA ARG A 231 23.04 -9.25 -25.50
C ARG A 231 24.00 -10.30 -26.09
N GLN A 232 23.80 -11.56 -25.71
CA GLN A 232 24.62 -12.67 -26.21
C GLN A 232 24.60 -12.70 -27.76
N LYS A 233 25.79 -12.74 -28.37
CA LYS A 233 25.91 -12.85 -29.82
C LYS A 233 25.36 -14.21 -30.29
N PRO A 234 24.65 -14.28 -31.42
CA PRO A 234 24.21 -15.54 -31.99
C PRO A 234 25.44 -16.42 -32.31
N LEU A 235 25.25 -17.74 -32.30
CA LEU A 235 26.28 -18.68 -32.74
C LEU A 235 26.71 -18.35 -34.18
N PRO A 236 28.02 -18.44 -34.51
CA PRO A 236 28.48 -18.25 -35.88
C PRO A 236 27.82 -19.32 -36.76
N LYS A 237 27.22 -18.91 -37.88
CA LYS A 237 26.68 -19.84 -38.87
C LYS A 237 27.81 -20.75 -39.35
N GLN A 238 27.67 -22.06 -39.15
CA GLN A 238 28.54 -23.03 -39.81
C GLN A 238 28.45 -22.80 -41.32
N LYS A 239 29.59 -22.77 -42.01
CA LYS A 239 29.59 -22.82 -43.47
C LYS A 239 29.01 -24.18 -43.89
N PRO A 240 28.15 -24.23 -44.93
CA PRO A 240 27.77 -25.52 -45.50
C PRO A 240 29.04 -26.25 -45.96
N LEU A 241 29.10 -27.55 -45.71
CA LEU A 241 30.12 -28.42 -46.29
C LEU A 241 29.86 -28.51 -47.80
N SER A 242 30.92 -28.25 -48.58
CA SER A 242 30.95 -28.31 -50.04
C SER A 242 31.33 -29.69 -50.54
#